data_AF-A0A918CMJ9-F1
#
_entry.id   AF-A0A918CMJ9-F1
#
_cell.length_a   1.000
_cell.length_b   1.000
_cell.length_c   1.000
_cell.angle_alpha   90.00
_cell.angle_beta   90.00
_cell.angle_gamma   90.00
#
_symmetry.space_group_name_H-M   'P 1'
#
loop_
_entity.id
_entity.type
_entity.pdbx_description
1 polymer ?
#
loop_
_entity_poly.entity_id
_entity_poly.type
_entity_poly.pdbx_seq_one_letter_code
_entity_poly.pdbx_strand_id
1 'polypeptide(L)'
;MPPSSRGGKGEAILIKKSGLICGKTPRDAWRDRRRRSSIARNETTEADMSMTLDELPRVTECSVAGCSYNDHSHCHAAAVTIGGSVGDAECATFIPLSAKGGLDKVVTHVGACQRAECVHNEQLECSAPAVRIGAGADDADCLTYEVR
;
A
#
# COMPACT_ATOMS: atom_id res chain seq x y z
N MET A 1 -45.53 8.08 31.30
CA MET A 1 -46.45 9.03 30.64
C MET A 1 -45.66 10.23 30.14
N PRO A 2 -45.41 10.36 28.83
CA PRO A 2 -45.27 11.66 28.17
C PRO A 2 -46.64 12.12 27.62
N PRO A 3 -46.88 13.44 27.47
CA PRO A 3 -48.17 14.00 27.10
C PRO A 3 -48.45 14.05 25.59
N SER A 4 -49.69 13.69 25.27
CA SER A 4 -50.67 14.30 24.34
C SER A 4 -50.21 15.34 23.30
N SER A 5 -50.29 14.90 22.04
CA SER A 5 -50.92 15.55 20.88
C SER A 5 -51.22 17.06 20.89
N ARG A 6 -50.69 17.79 19.91
CA ARG A 6 -51.44 18.84 19.18
C ARG A 6 -51.07 18.86 17.70
N GLY A 7 -52.11 18.70 16.87
CA GLY A 7 -52.05 18.90 15.43
C GLY A 7 -51.80 20.37 15.09
N GLY A 8 -50.86 20.58 14.18
CA GLY A 8 -50.62 21.84 13.49
C GLY A 8 -51.02 21.68 12.02
N LYS A 9 -51.84 22.63 11.55
CA LYS A 9 -52.53 22.64 10.28
C LYS A 9 -51.55 22.74 9.11
N GLY A 10 -51.93 22.13 7.99
CA GLY A 10 -51.15 22.11 6.76
C GLY A 10 -50.77 23.49 6.25
N GLU A 11 -49.48 23.63 5.95
CA GLU A 11 -48.98 24.66 5.06
C GLU A 11 -48.76 23.99 3.71
N ALA A 12 -49.56 24.39 2.72
CA ALA A 12 -49.42 23.93 1.35
C ALA A 12 -48.09 24.44 0.80
N ILE A 13 -47.07 23.58 0.79
CA ILE A 13 -45.86 23.81 0.02
C ILE A 13 -46.30 23.83 -1.45
N LEU A 14 -46.37 25.05 -2.00
CA LEU A 14 -46.48 25.30 -3.43
C LEU A 14 -45.30 24.61 -4.13
N ILE A 15 -45.52 23.38 -4.57
CA ILE A 15 -44.69 22.76 -5.59
C ILE A 15 -44.91 23.62 -6.85
N LYS A 16 -44.02 24.60 -7.07
CA LYS A 16 -43.92 25.32 -8.35
C LYS A 16 -43.69 24.26 -9.42
N LYS A 17 -44.78 23.91 -10.11
CA LYS A 17 -44.78 23.12 -11.34
C LYS A 17 -43.73 23.70 -12.28
N SER A 18 -42.71 22.90 -12.52
CA SER A 18 -42.10 22.69 -13.83
C SER A 18 -41.96 23.94 -14.69
N GLY A 19 -41.04 24.82 -14.30
CA GLY A 19 -40.38 25.70 -15.26
C GLY A 19 -39.47 24.86 -16.14
N LEU A 20 -40.02 24.38 -17.25
CA LEU A 20 -39.28 23.75 -18.34
C LEU A 20 -38.21 24.75 -18.80
N ILE A 21 -36.95 24.53 -18.43
CA ILE A 21 -35.83 25.36 -18.88
C ILE A 21 -35.59 24.99 -20.34
N CYS A 22 -36.31 25.65 -21.24
CA CYS A 22 -35.97 25.68 -22.65
C CYS A 22 -34.57 26.30 -22.77
N GLY A 23 -33.55 25.49 -23.05
CA GLY A 23 -32.21 25.99 -23.41
C GLY A 23 -30.97 25.42 -22.71
N LYS A 24 -31.04 24.36 -21.90
CA LYS A 24 -29.79 23.70 -21.42
C LYS A 24 -29.28 22.72 -22.46
N THR A 25 -28.17 23.06 -23.11
CA THR A 25 -27.45 22.11 -23.98
C THR A 25 -26.77 21.03 -23.12
N PRO A 26 -26.43 19.85 -23.67
CA PRO A 26 -25.73 18.79 -22.92
C PRO A 26 -24.42 19.25 -22.24
N ARG A 27 -23.83 20.36 -22.70
CA ARG A 27 -22.62 20.97 -22.11
C ARG A 27 -22.88 21.70 -20.78
N ASP A 28 -24.08 22.22 -20.56
CA ASP A 28 -24.40 23.03 -19.38
C ASP A 28 -24.68 22.18 -18.14
N ALA A 29 -25.13 20.95 -18.33
CA ALA A 29 -25.31 19.96 -17.26
C ALA A 29 -23.96 19.51 -16.64
N TRP A 30 -22.88 19.50 -17.43
CA TRP A 30 -21.54 19.13 -16.97
C TRP A 30 -20.91 20.19 -16.06
N ARG A 31 -21.21 21.47 -16.28
CA ARG A 31 -20.63 22.59 -15.54
C ARG A 31 -21.24 22.73 -14.13
N ASP A 32 -22.51 22.37 -13.97
CA ASP A 32 -23.22 22.34 -12.68
C ASP A 32 -22.79 21.14 -11.80
N ARG A 33 -22.51 19.98 -12.42
CA ARG A 33 -21.91 18.83 -11.72
C ARG A 33 -20.51 19.12 -11.19
N ARG A 34 -19.69 19.93 -11.88
CA ARG A 34 -18.36 20.35 -11.37
C ARG A 34 -18.45 21.32 -10.19
N ARG A 35 -19.39 22.27 -10.18
CA ARG A 35 -19.54 23.23 -9.06
C ARG A 35 -20.11 22.62 -7.79
N ARG A 36 -20.87 21.53 -7.89
CA ARG A 36 -21.40 20.80 -6.72
C ARG A 36 -20.37 19.87 -6.08
N SER A 37 -19.25 19.62 -6.76
CA SER A 37 -18.14 18.78 -6.29
C SER A 37 -17.03 19.58 -5.58
N SER A 38 -17.15 20.91 -5.52
CA SER A 38 -16.15 21.82 -4.93
C SER A 38 -16.53 22.39 -3.56
N ILE A 39 -17.60 21.91 -2.91
CA ILE A 39 -18.05 22.42 -1.59
C ILE A 39 -17.93 21.38 -0.45
N ALA A 40 -17.58 20.12 -0.74
CA ALA A 40 -17.42 19.11 0.31
C ALA A 40 -16.38 18.04 -0.03
N ARG A 41 -15.12 18.44 -0.19
CA ARG A 41 -14.00 17.55 0.15
C ARG A 41 -13.26 18.20 1.30
N ASN A 42 -13.41 17.63 2.49
CA ASN A 42 -12.52 17.88 3.62
C ASN A 42 -11.12 17.41 3.19
N GLU A 43 -10.20 18.35 2.96
CA GLU A 43 -8.84 18.08 2.48
C GLU A 43 -7.84 17.81 3.62
N THR A 44 -8.20 17.02 4.64
CA THR A 44 -7.30 16.79 5.80
C THR A 44 -7.14 15.35 6.33
N THR A 45 -7.62 14.29 5.67
CA THR A 45 -7.35 12.90 6.15
C THR A 45 -7.15 11.82 5.07
N GLU A 46 -6.93 12.16 3.80
CA GLU A 46 -6.72 11.15 2.74
C GLU A 46 -5.32 11.17 2.11
N ALA A 47 -4.41 12.00 2.64
CA ALA A 47 -3.01 12.08 2.21
C ALA A 47 -2.04 11.35 3.15
N ASP A 48 -2.52 10.72 4.22
CA ASP A 48 -1.71 10.15 5.30
C ASP A 48 -1.88 8.62 5.45
N MET A 49 -1.96 7.89 4.33
CA MET A 49 -1.86 6.41 4.28
C MET A 49 -1.28 5.98 2.91
N SER A 50 -0.40 6.80 2.32
CA SER A 50 0.32 6.43 1.10
C SER A 50 1.76 6.14 1.45
N MET A 51 2.05 4.95 1.99
CA MET A 51 3.45 4.49 2.03
C MET A 51 3.96 4.37 0.60
N THR A 52 5.12 4.96 0.34
CA THR A 52 5.80 4.85 -0.95
C THR A 52 6.98 3.89 -0.82
N LEU A 53 7.37 3.27 -1.94
CA LEU A 53 8.36 2.18 -1.94
C LEU A 53 9.72 2.64 -1.36
N ASP A 54 10.06 3.92 -1.50
CA ASP A 54 11.29 4.52 -0.93
C ASP A 54 11.33 4.58 0.61
N GLU A 55 10.18 4.42 1.29
CA GLU A 55 10.08 4.41 2.75
C GLU A 55 10.32 3.02 3.35
N LEU A 56 10.33 1.98 2.52
CA LEU A 56 10.63 0.61 2.95
C LEU A 56 12.15 0.42 3.14
N PRO A 57 12.59 -0.57 3.94
CA PRO A 57 14.02 -0.89 4.06
C PRO A 57 14.62 -1.33 2.75
N ARG A 58 15.73 -0.69 2.35
CA ARG A 58 16.46 -1.09 1.14
C ARG A 58 17.24 -2.39 1.37
N VAL A 59 17.19 -3.29 0.39
CA VAL A 59 18.12 -4.41 0.28
C VAL A 59 19.39 -3.88 -0.37
N THR A 60 20.44 -3.70 0.43
CA THR A 60 21.71 -3.10 0.01
C THR A 60 22.67 -4.11 -0.60
N GLU A 61 22.49 -5.40 -0.29
CA GLU A 61 23.30 -6.49 -0.82
C GLU A 61 22.45 -7.76 -0.92
N CYS A 62 22.61 -8.47 -2.03
CA CYS A 62 22.01 -9.78 -2.25
C CYS A 62 23.06 -10.68 -2.93
N SER A 63 23.83 -11.43 -2.13
CA SER A 63 24.96 -12.24 -2.63
C SER A 63 24.60 -13.69 -2.95
N VAL A 64 23.31 -14.02 -2.96
CA VAL A 64 22.82 -15.38 -3.17
C VAL A 64 23.01 -15.86 -4.61
N ALA A 65 23.46 -17.10 -4.77
CA ALA A 65 23.54 -17.75 -6.08
C ALA A 65 22.21 -18.46 -6.43
N GLY A 66 21.93 -18.66 -7.71
CA GLY A 66 20.78 -19.47 -8.15
C GLY A 66 19.41 -18.77 -8.12
N CYS A 67 19.30 -17.57 -7.55
CA CYS A 67 18.05 -16.80 -7.57
C CYS A 67 17.79 -16.13 -8.94
N SER A 68 16.58 -16.28 -9.46
CA SER A 68 16.13 -15.67 -10.72
C SER A 68 16.12 -14.14 -10.72
N TYR A 69 15.95 -13.52 -9.56
CA TYR A 69 15.98 -12.06 -9.39
C TYR A 69 17.37 -11.51 -9.10
N ASN A 70 18.35 -12.36 -8.78
CA ASN A 70 19.67 -11.88 -8.40
C ASN A 70 20.59 -11.79 -9.62
N ASP A 71 21.30 -10.66 -9.71
CA ASP A 71 22.43 -10.47 -10.61
C ASP A 71 23.64 -10.03 -9.81
N HIS A 72 24.66 -10.90 -9.75
CA HIS A 72 25.85 -10.74 -8.91
C HIS A 72 25.52 -10.47 -7.42
N SER A 73 25.61 -9.21 -6.99
CA SER A 73 25.37 -8.76 -5.61
C SER A 73 24.11 -7.91 -5.45
N HIS A 74 23.28 -7.81 -6.51
CA HIS A 74 22.13 -6.94 -6.57
C HIS A 74 20.86 -7.73 -6.88
N CYS A 75 19.86 -7.59 -6.01
CA CYS A 75 18.53 -8.08 -6.27
C CYS A 75 17.81 -7.12 -7.24
N HIS A 76 17.07 -7.68 -8.19
CA HIS A 76 16.24 -6.95 -9.15
C HIS A 76 14.74 -7.15 -8.93
N ALA A 77 14.35 -7.74 -7.80
CA ALA A 77 12.95 -7.73 -7.36
C ALA A 77 12.56 -6.31 -6.91
N ALA A 78 11.33 -5.88 -7.16
CA ALA A 78 10.85 -4.59 -6.65
C ALA A 78 10.78 -4.58 -5.11
N ALA A 79 10.30 -5.68 -4.54
CA ALA A 79 10.29 -5.93 -3.12
C ALA A 79 10.56 -7.42 -2.83
N VAL A 80 11.13 -7.70 -1.67
CA VAL A 80 11.31 -9.06 -1.13
C VAL A 80 10.51 -9.24 0.15
N THR A 81 10.21 -10.49 0.46
CA THR A 81 9.61 -10.90 1.73
C THR A 81 10.63 -11.69 2.53
N ILE A 82 10.78 -11.36 3.82
CA ILE A 82 11.58 -12.15 4.76
C ILE A 82 10.66 -13.14 5.48
N GLY A 83 10.94 -14.43 5.36
CA GLY A 83 10.18 -15.56 5.89
C GLY A 83 11.05 -16.52 6.71
N GLY A 84 10.66 -17.78 6.80
CA GLY A 84 11.41 -18.84 7.50
C GLY A 84 10.88 -19.22 8.89
N SER A 85 11.73 -19.89 9.69
CA SER A 85 11.41 -20.47 11.02
C SER A 85 12.23 -19.85 12.16
N VAL A 86 11.78 -19.92 13.42
CA VAL A 86 12.45 -19.18 14.53
C VAL A 86 13.94 -19.53 14.62
N GLY A 87 14.79 -18.50 14.56
CA GLY A 87 16.25 -18.65 14.50
C GLY A 87 16.83 -18.77 13.08
N ASP A 88 15.99 -18.78 12.06
CA ASP A 88 16.35 -19.05 10.67
C ASP A 88 15.44 -18.25 9.71
N ALA A 89 15.88 -17.03 9.36
CA ALA A 89 15.10 -16.13 8.52
C ALA A 89 15.64 -16.12 7.09
N GLU A 90 14.77 -16.47 6.16
CA GLU A 90 15.09 -16.61 4.73
C GLU A 90 14.47 -15.50 3.88
N CYS A 91 15.00 -15.28 2.69
CA CYS A 91 14.35 -14.51 1.64
C CYS A 91 13.31 -15.39 0.93
N ALA A 92 12.05 -15.30 1.34
CA ALA A 92 10.94 -16.05 0.75
C ALA A 92 10.64 -15.65 -0.72
N THR A 93 11.30 -14.62 -1.23
CA THR A 93 11.26 -14.21 -2.65
C THR A 93 12.30 -14.93 -3.51
N PHE A 94 13.13 -15.78 -2.92
CA PHE A 94 14.05 -16.63 -3.67
C PHE A 94 13.28 -17.54 -4.65
N ILE A 95 13.69 -17.50 -5.92
CA ILE A 95 13.13 -18.34 -6.99
C ILE A 95 14.29 -19.04 -7.71
N PRO A 96 14.43 -20.38 -7.62
CA PRO A 96 15.55 -21.11 -8.22
C PRO A 96 15.25 -21.54 -9.67
N LEU A 97 15.00 -20.58 -10.58
CA LEU A 97 14.78 -20.87 -12.00
C LEU A 97 15.92 -20.31 -12.86
N SER A 98 16.20 -20.97 -13.99
CA SER A 98 17.16 -20.47 -14.99
C SER A 98 16.69 -19.20 -15.72
N ALA A 99 15.39 -18.91 -15.70
CA ALA A 99 14.85 -17.68 -16.27
C ALA A 99 15.17 -16.48 -15.37
N LYS A 100 15.65 -15.39 -15.96
CA LYS A 100 15.86 -14.13 -15.23
C LYS A 100 14.54 -13.38 -15.08
N GLY A 101 14.28 -12.93 -13.86
CA GLY A 101 13.16 -12.06 -13.52
C GLY A 101 13.67 -10.74 -12.97
N GLY A 102 12.74 -9.83 -12.71
CA GLY A 102 13.04 -8.53 -12.11
C GLY A 102 12.95 -7.38 -13.10
N LEU A 103 13.34 -6.20 -12.63
CA LEU A 103 13.33 -4.96 -13.40
C LEU A 103 14.77 -4.53 -13.70
N ASP A 104 15.01 -3.99 -14.90
CA ASP A 104 16.36 -3.58 -15.34
C ASP A 104 17.01 -2.55 -14.41
N LYS A 105 16.20 -1.68 -13.80
CA LYS A 105 16.64 -0.62 -12.89
C LYS A 105 15.63 -0.47 -11.76
N VAL A 106 15.88 -1.15 -10.66
CA VAL A 106 15.08 -1.03 -9.44
C VAL A 106 15.99 -1.04 -8.23
N VAL A 107 15.59 -0.32 -7.20
CA VAL A 107 16.15 -0.55 -5.87
C VAL A 107 15.21 -1.51 -5.18
N THR A 108 15.74 -2.66 -4.74
CA THR A 108 14.95 -3.65 -4.00
C THR A 108 14.73 -3.18 -2.57
N HIS A 109 13.52 -3.41 -2.07
CA HIS A 109 13.16 -3.13 -0.68
C HIS A 109 12.57 -4.37 -0.01
N VAL A 110 12.47 -4.37 1.31
CA VAL A 110 11.70 -5.38 2.04
C VAL A 110 10.25 -4.89 2.11
N GLY A 111 9.34 -5.62 1.48
CA GLY A 111 7.92 -5.31 1.48
C GLY A 111 7.12 -6.07 2.55
N ALA A 112 7.73 -7.06 3.21
CA ALA A 112 7.17 -7.72 4.37
C ALA A 112 8.27 -8.48 5.15
N CYS A 113 8.19 -8.44 6.47
CA CYS A 113 8.91 -9.31 7.37
C CYS A 113 7.90 -10.19 8.11
N GLN A 114 7.85 -11.47 7.81
CA GLN A 114 6.92 -12.40 8.46
C GLN A 114 7.46 -12.89 9.82
N ARG A 115 8.68 -12.48 10.18
CA ARG A 115 9.37 -12.95 11.38
C ARG A 115 9.02 -12.12 12.59
N ALA A 116 7.96 -12.54 13.28
CA ALA A 116 7.42 -11.84 14.44
C ALA A 116 8.42 -11.69 15.58
N GLU A 117 9.37 -12.61 15.69
CA GLU A 117 10.45 -12.56 16.67
C GLU A 117 11.69 -11.76 16.24
N CYS A 118 11.73 -11.25 15.00
CA CYS A 118 12.82 -10.41 14.52
C CYS A 118 12.82 -9.04 15.23
N VAL A 119 13.97 -8.57 15.69
CA VAL A 119 14.13 -7.27 16.36
C VAL A 119 13.75 -6.09 15.46
N HIS A 120 13.89 -6.27 14.14
CA HIS A 120 13.56 -5.27 13.12
C HIS A 120 12.12 -5.35 12.63
N ASN A 121 11.30 -6.26 13.17
CA ASN A 121 9.90 -6.39 12.75
C ASN A 121 9.01 -5.46 13.56
N GLU A 122 8.33 -4.57 12.84
CA GLU A 122 7.26 -3.73 13.34
C GLU A 122 6.00 -3.98 12.51
N GLN A 123 5.03 -4.69 13.08
CA GLN A 123 3.73 -4.95 12.42
C GLN A 123 3.84 -5.63 11.05
N LEU A 124 4.75 -6.60 10.92
CA LEU A 124 5.09 -7.30 9.68
C LEU A 124 5.84 -6.46 8.65
N GLU A 125 6.24 -5.25 9.00
CA GLU A 125 7.14 -4.42 8.23
C GLU A 125 8.55 -4.49 8.83
N CYS A 126 9.56 -4.50 7.97
CA CYS A 126 10.94 -4.39 8.44
C CYS A 126 11.24 -2.90 8.72
N SER A 127 11.95 -2.61 9.81
CA SER A 127 12.43 -1.26 10.15
C SER A 127 13.96 -1.14 10.17
N ALA A 128 14.68 -2.18 9.70
CA ALA A 128 16.14 -2.14 9.58
C ALA A 128 16.57 -1.01 8.63
N PRO A 129 17.66 -0.27 8.93
CA PRO A 129 18.13 0.81 8.06
C PRO A 129 18.64 0.31 6.70
N ALA A 130 19.13 -0.92 6.66
CA ALA A 130 19.60 -1.61 5.46
C ALA A 130 19.52 -3.11 5.67
N VAL A 131 19.10 -3.85 4.65
CA VAL A 131 18.97 -5.31 4.68
C VAL A 131 20.01 -5.95 3.76
N ARG A 132 20.61 -7.04 4.23
CA ARG A 132 21.56 -7.87 3.47
C ARG A 132 21.01 -9.28 3.37
N ILE A 133 21.04 -9.83 2.16
CA ILE A 133 20.66 -11.21 1.85
C ILE A 133 21.90 -11.93 1.32
N GLY A 134 22.11 -13.17 1.73
CA GLY A 134 23.23 -13.97 1.25
C GLY A 134 22.98 -15.46 1.37
N ALA A 135 24.02 -16.24 1.09
CA ALA A 135 23.97 -17.67 1.36
C ALA A 135 23.86 -17.93 2.86
N GLY A 136 23.10 -18.96 3.22
CA GLY A 136 22.93 -19.34 4.61
C GLY A 136 22.69 -20.83 4.78
N ALA A 137 21.87 -21.23 5.74
CA ALA A 137 21.64 -22.65 6.04
C ALA A 137 20.94 -23.37 4.88
N ASP A 138 19.99 -22.68 4.25
CA ASP A 138 19.29 -23.12 3.05
C ASP A 138 19.84 -22.39 1.81
N ASP A 139 18.97 -21.77 1.01
CA ASP A 139 19.35 -21.12 -0.24
C ASP A 139 19.66 -19.62 -0.06
N ALA A 140 18.80 -18.88 0.66
CA ALA A 140 18.87 -17.42 0.74
C ALA A 140 18.46 -16.91 2.12
N ASP A 141 19.42 -16.47 2.94
CA ASP A 141 19.16 -16.02 4.30
C ASP A 141 19.19 -14.50 4.41
N CYS A 142 18.35 -13.96 5.28
CA CYS A 142 18.40 -12.58 5.72
C CYS A 142 19.53 -12.42 6.73
N LEU A 143 20.71 -11.98 6.29
CA LEU A 143 21.88 -11.78 7.14
C LEU A 143 21.74 -10.62 8.14
N THR A 144 20.69 -9.81 7.99
CA THR A 144 20.31 -8.73 8.91
C THR A 144 19.35 -9.21 10.01
N TYR A 145 18.84 -10.43 9.92
CA TYR A 145 17.92 -10.95 10.94
C TYR A 145 18.60 -11.11 12.30
N GLU A 146 17.89 -10.73 13.35
CA GLU A 146 18.27 -10.94 14.74
C GLU A 146 16.99 -11.21 15.55
N VAL A 147 17.05 -12.19 16.45
CA VAL A 147 15.93 -12.57 17.34
C VAL A 147 15.89 -11.63 18.56
N ARG A 148 14.70 -11.21 18.98
CA ARG A 148 14.46 -10.41 20.19
C ARG A 148 14.66 -11.20 21.50
#